data_AF-A0AB37UFI4-F1
#
_entry.id   AF-A0AB37UFI4-F1
#
_cell.length_a   1.000
_cell.length_b   1.000
_cell.length_c   1.000
_cell.angle_alpha   90.00
_cell.angle_beta   90.00
_cell.angle_gamma   90.00
#
_symmetry.space_group_name_H-M   'P 1'
#
loop_
_entity.id
_entity.type
_entity.pdbx_description
1 polymer ?
#
loop_
_entity_poly.entity_id
_entity_poly.type
_entity_poly.pdbx_seq_one_letter_code
_entity_poly.pdbx_strand_id
1 'polypeptide(L)'
;MVQVILMAVAVASIFVRLAIETNMPTSMLQPTKLDRKSSLSEFSTQELAQALLERLSISPDEWHKLKSNRKARANEQAAAAIVFLLKDQPEEALPRLQQAVGWLDRSISAPPCPTHQKGVRSEE
;
A
#
# COMPACT_ATOMS: atom_id res chain seq x y z
N MET A 1 -35.05 60.20 -4.65
CA MET A 1 -35.35 58.75 -4.79
C MET A 1 -34.67 58.08 -5.98
N VAL A 2 -34.19 58.79 -7.02
CA VAL A 2 -33.51 58.16 -8.17
C VAL A 2 -32.02 57.86 -7.91
N GLN A 3 -31.35 58.60 -7.01
CA GLN A 3 -29.92 58.41 -6.70
C GLN A 3 -29.58 57.11 -5.95
N VAL A 4 -30.55 56.52 -5.23
CA VAL A 4 -30.32 55.31 -4.41
C VAL A 4 -30.32 54.04 -5.28
N ILE A 5 -31.02 54.05 -6.42
CA ILE A 5 -31.14 52.88 -7.29
C ILE A 5 -29.89 52.71 -8.18
N LEU A 6 -29.24 53.80 -8.58
CA LEU A 6 -28.06 53.75 -9.46
C LEU A 6 -26.80 53.21 -8.74
N MET A 7 -26.69 53.39 -7.42
CA MET A 7 -25.60 52.80 -6.62
C MET A 7 -25.76 51.29 -6.42
N ALA A 8 -26.99 50.76 -6.40
CA ALA A 8 -27.25 49.32 -6.23
C ALA A 8 -26.81 48.49 -7.46
N VAL A 9 -26.93 49.04 -8.67
CA VAL A 9 -26.52 48.35 -9.91
C VAL A 9 -24.99 48.36 -10.08
N ALA A 10 -24.31 49.43 -9.64
CA ALA A 10 -22.85 49.50 -9.64
C ALA A 10 -22.21 48.52 -8.65
N VAL A 11 -22.81 48.32 -7.47
CA VAL A 11 -22.33 47.33 -6.48
C VAL A 11 -22.59 45.90 -6.96
N ALA A 12 -23.73 45.62 -7.62
CA ALA A 12 -24.00 44.30 -8.20
C ALA A 12 -23.00 43.92 -9.33
N SER A 13 -22.44 44.91 -10.04
CA SER A 13 -21.41 44.68 -11.06
C SER A 13 -20.01 44.48 -10.47
N ILE A 14 -19.76 44.98 -9.26
CA ILE A 14 -18.51 44.74 -8.51
C ILE A 14 -18.53 43.35 -7.85
N PHE A 15 -19.70 42.86 -7.42
CA PHE A 15 -19.81 41.53 -6.79
C PHE A 15 -19.84 40.35 -7.76
N VAL A 16 -20.19 40.53 -9.05
CA VAL A 16 -19.98 39.49 -10.07
C VAL A 16 -18.49 39.40 -10.48
N ARG A 17 -17.69 40.43 -10.19
CA ARG A 17 -16.22 40.37 -10.26
C ARG A 17 -15.55 39.85 -8.97
N LEU A 18 -16.32 39.21 -8.09
CA LEU A 18 -15.81 38.54 -6.89
C LEU A 18 -16.23 37.07 -6.78
N ALA A 19 -16.52 36.42 -7.91
CA ALA A 19 -16.78 34.99 -7.95
C ALA A 19 -15.99 34.33 -9.08
N ILE A 20 -14.87 33.73 -8.68
CA ILE A 20 -14.29 32.52 -9.30
C ILE A 20 -13.50 32.77 -10.59
N GLU A 21 -12.41 33.53 -10.47
CA GLU A 21 -11.28 33.41 -11.40
C GLU A 21 -9.96 33.38 -10.61
N THR A 22 -9.89 32.43 -9.68
CA THR A 22 -8.60 31.86 -9.23
C THR A 22 -8.52 30.46 -9.78
N ASN A 23 -8.26 30.38 -11.09
CA ASN A 23 -7.82 29.17 -11.75
C ASN A 23 -6.39 28.85 -11.26
N MET A 24 -6.27 28.46 -10.00
CA MET A 24 -5.07 27.83 -9.47
C MET A 24 -5.05 26.42 -10.05
N PRO A 25 -4.05 26.03 -10.86
CA PRO A 25 -3.95 24.65 -11.27
C PRO A 25 -3.80 23.79 -10.01
N THR A 26 -4.70 22.82 -9.82
CA THR A 26 -4.61 21.76 -8.79
C THR A 26 -3.47 20.77 -9.14
N SER A 27 -2.30 21.31 -9.47
CA SER A 27 -1.09 20.61 -9.89
C SER A 27 0.09 21.09 -9.04
N MET A 28 -0.07 21.10 -7.70
CA MET A 28 0.98 21.55 -6.78
C MET A 28 1.20 20.64 -5.57
N LEU A 29 0.99 19.32 -5.70
CA LEU A 29 1.49 18.33 -4.71
C LEU A 29 1.89 17.01 -5.38
N GLN A 30 2.62 17.06 -6.50
CA GLN A 30 3.40 15.89 -6.91
C GLN A 30 4.78 15.98 -6.27
N PRO A 31 5.10 15.12 -5.26
CA PRO A 31 6.43 15.09 -4.70
C PRO A 31 7.41 14.75 -5.83
N THR A 32 8.30 15.70 -6.11
CA THR A 32 9.35 15.53 -7.13
C THR A 32 10.27 14.38 -6.71
N LYS A 33 10.95 13.72 -7.66
CA LYS A 33 11.82 12.56 -7.36
C LYS A 33 12.91 12.86 -6.31
N LEU A 34 13.33 14.12 -6.20
CA LEU A 34 14.25 14.62 -5.17
C LEU A 34 13.58 14.63 -3.79
N ASP A 35 12.36 15.17 -3.71
CA ASP A 35 11.53 15.21 -2.50
C ASP A 35 11.25 13.80 -1.94
N ARG A 36 11.06 12.81 -2.83
CA ARG A 36 10.92 11.41 -2.43
C ARG A 36 12.20 10.81 -1.83
N LYS A 37 13.39 11.20 -2.30
CA LYS A 37 14.64 10.68 -1.72
C LYS A 37 14.94 11.33 -0.37
N SER A 38 14.64 12.62 -0.20
CA SER A 38 14.76 13.29 1.10
C SER A 38 13.80 12.68 2.13
N SER A 39 12.54 12.43 1.77
CA SER A 39 11.60 11.81 2.70
C SER A 39 11.96 10.37 3.09
N LEU A 40 12.54 9.58 2.17
CA LEU A 40 13.03 8.23 2.51
C LEU A 40 14.28 8.25 3.40
N SER A 41 15.06 9.34 3.41
CA SER A 41 16.24 9.45 4.28
C SER A 41 15.90 9.71 5.74
N GLU A 42 14.66 10.09 6.04
CA GLU A 42 14.15 10.27 7.41
C GLU A 42 13.91 8.94 8.13
N PHE A 43 13.78 7.85 7.38
CA PHE A 43 13.54 6.51 7.90
C PHE A 43 14.83 5.69 7.89
N SER A 44 15.06 4.92 8.95
CA SER A 44 16.09 3.89 8.97
C SER A 44 15.78 2.78 7.96
N THR A 45 16.81 2.05 7.54
CA THR A 45 16.64 0.88 6.66
C THR A 45 15.72 -0.18 7.28
N GLN A 46 15.77 -0.35 8.61
CA GLN A 46 14.89 -1.26 9.35
C GLN A 46 13.42 -0.82 9.27
N GLU A 47 13.13 0.47 9.46
CA GLU A 47 11.76 1.00 9.35
C GLU A 47 11.21 0.85 7.93
N LEU A 48 12.03 1.12 6.91
CA LEU A 48 11.62 0.92 5.52
C LEU A 48 11.35 -0.55 5.20
N ALA A 49 12.17 -1.48 5.70
CA ALA A 49 11.95 -2.91 5.53
C ALA A 49 10.70 -3.41 6.28
N GLN A 50 10.46 -2.90 7.49
CA GLN A 50 9.28 -3.22 8.28
C GLN A 50 8.00 -2.71 7.61
N ALA A 51 7.99 -1.47 7.11
CA ALA A 51 6.88 -0.92 6.34
C ALA A 51 6.63 -1.68 5.03
N LEU A 52 7.69 -2.14 4.36
CA LEU A 52 7.57 -3.00 3.18
C LEU A 52 6.93 -4.34 3.53
N LEU A 53 7.36 -4.98 4.62
CA LEU A 53 6.77 -6.22 5.10
C LEU A 53 5.29 -6.04 5.42
N GLU A 54 4.92 -4.98 6.15
CA GLU A 54 3.53 -4.67 6.48
C GLU A 54 2.67 -4.51 5.22
N ARG A 55 3.19 -3.81 4.21
CA ARG A 55 2.50 -3.63 2.92
C ARG A 55 2.31 -4.94 2.14
N LEU A 56 3.23 -5.90 2.30
CA LEU A 56 3.22 -7.17 1.58
C LEU A 56 2.59 -8.31 2.39
N SER A 57 2.33 -8.11 3.67
CA SER A 57 1.76 -9.12 4.57
C SER A 57 0.34 -9.45 4.13
N ILE A 58 0.07 -10.74 3.98
CA ILE A 58 -1.25 -11.21 3.58
C ILE A 58 -2.15 -11.21 4.80
N SER A 59 -3.14 -10.33 4.81
CA SER A 59 -4.14 -10.25 5.87
C SER A 59 -5.01 -11.52 5.94
N PRO A 60 -5.64 -11.83 7.10
CA PRO A 60 -6.58 -12.94 7.22
C PRO A 60 -7.71 -12.89 6.17
N ASP A 61 -8.20 -11.69 5.85
CA ASP A 61 -9.27 -11.50 4.88
C ASP A 61 -8.81 -11.81 3.44
N GLU A 62 -7.55 -11.51 3.12
CA GLU A 62 -6.97 -11.78 1.80
C GLU A 62 -6.38 -13.19 1.67
N TRP A 63 -6.25 -13.92 2.78
CA TRP A 63 -5.63 -15.24 2.82
C TRP A 63 -6.23 -16.18 1.78
N HIS A 64 -7.56 -16.27 1.72
CA HIS A 64 -8.21 -17.20 0.79
C HIS A 64 -7.90 -16.88 -0.67
N LYS A 65 -7.73 -15.59 -1.00
CA LYS A 65 -7.40 -15.11 -2.35
C LYS A 65 -5.92 -15.29 -2.68
N LEU A 66 -5.03 -15.09 -1.72
CA LEU A 66 -3.59 -14.98 -1.95
C LEU A 66 -2.77 -16.17 -1.44
N LYS A 67 -3.34 -17.12 -0.70
CA LYS A 67 -2.60 -18.25 -0.08
C LYS A 67 -1.79 -19.08 -1.07
N SER A 68 -2.25 -19.21 -2.32
CA SER A 68 -1.58 -19.94 -3.41
C SER A 68 -0.97 -19.01 -4.46
N ASN A 69 -1.09 -17.69 -4.29
CA ASN A 69 -0.44 -16.73 -5.17
C ASN A 69 1.06 -16.72 -4.89
N ARG A 70 1.79 -17.49 -5.69
CA ARG A 70 3.23 -17.70 -5.59
C ARG A 70 4.03 -16.40 -5.47
N LYS A 71 3.69 -15.39 -6.28
CA LYS A 71 4.40 -14.10 -6.26
C LYS A 71 4.12 -13.34 -4.96
N ALA A 72 2.87 -13.31 -4.50
CA ALA A 72 2.52 -12.65 -3.25
C ALA A 72 3.22 -13.32 -2.05
N ARG A 73 3.17 -14.65 -1.97
CA ARG A 73 3.85 -15.42 -0.92
C ARG A 73 5.36 -15.25 -0.96
N ALA A 74 5.98 -15.29 -2.14
CA ALA A 74 7.41 -15.08 -2.27
C ALA A 74 7.83 -13.67 -1.82
N ASN A 75 7.08 -12.64 -2.21
CA ASN A 75 7.35 -11.27 -1.81
C ASN A 75 7.24 -11.06 -0.30
N GLU A 76 6.18 -11.59 0.33
CA GLU A 76 6.00 -11.55 1.78
C GLU A 76 7.18 -12.20 2.52
N GLN A 77 7.57 -13.40 2.11
CA GLN A 77 8.69 -14.13 2.74
C GLN A 77 10.04 -13.43 2.53
N ALA A 78 10.29 -12.90 1.33
CA ALA A 78 11.50 -12.15 1.04
C ALA A 78 11.59 -10.85 1.85
N ALA A 79 10.50 -10.10 1.98
CA ALA A 79 10.45 -8.90 2.80
C ALA A 79 10.69 -9.22 4.28
N ALA A 80 10.09 -10.30 4.78
CA ALA A 80 10.33 -10.76 6.14
C ALA A 80 11.81 -11.12 6.37
N ALA A 81 12.44 -11.83 5.42
CA ALA A 81 13.86 -12.17 5.51
C ALA A 81 14.77 -10.93 5.60
N ILE A 82 14.46 -9.88 4.81
CA ILE A 82 15.22 -8.61 4.85
C ILE A 82 15.14 -7.98 6.25
N VAL A 83 13.96 -7.97 6.88
CA VAL A 83 13.81 -7.46 8.24
C VAL A 83 14.72 -8.21 9.23
N PHE A 84 14.80 -9.54 9.13
CA PHE A 84 15.67 -10.33 10.01
C PHE A 84 17.16 -10.10 9.73
N LEU A 85 17.58 -10.02 8.46
CA LEU A 85 18.97 -9.70 8.12
C LEU A 85 19.40 -8.34 8.67
N LEU A 86 18.54 -7.32 8.56
CA LEU A 86 18.82 -5.98 9.07
C LEU A 86 18.84 -5.90 10.61
N LYS A 87 18.37 -6.94 11.29
CA LYS A 87 18.40 -7.10 12.76
C LYS A 87 19.52 -8.04 13.21
N ASP A 88 20.45 -8.40 12.31
CA ASP A 88 21.53 -9.35 12.55
C ASP A 88 21.03 -10.75 13.00
N GLN A 89 19.90 -11.21 12.44
CA GLN A 89 19.28 -12.52 12.70
C GLN A 89 19.27 -13.41 11.44
N PRO A 90 20.44 -13.83 10.93
CA PRO A 90 20.52 -14.62 9.70
C PRO A 90 19.85 -15.99 9.80
N GLU A 91 19.81 -16.58 11.00
CA GLU A 91 19.15 -17.86 11.30
C GLU A 91 17.64 -17.81 11.06
N GLU A 92 17.00 -16.67 11.31
CA GLU A 92 15.57 -16.43 11.03
C GLU A 92 15.33 -16.02 9.58
N ALA A 93 16.32 -15.37 8.95
CA ALA A 93 16.22 -14.92 7.57
C ALA A 93 16.32 -16.07 6.55
N LEU A 94 17.25 -17.00 6.77
CA LEU A 94 17.51 -18.12 5.86
C LEU A 94 16.26 -18.96 5.54
N PRO A 95 15.49 -19.48 6.52
CA PRO A 95 14.30 -20.27 6.23
C PRO A 95 13.24 -19.47 5.45
N ARG A 96 13.16 -18.15 5.63
CA ARG A 96 12.22 -17.29 4.89
C ARG A 96 12.64 -17.08 3.44
N LEU A 97 13.94 -16.92 3.18
CA LEU A 97 14.46 -16.91 1.81
C LEU A 97 14.20 -18.24 1.11
N GLN A 98 14.41 -19.37 1.80
CA GLN A 98 14.10 -20.69 1.26
C GLN A 98 12.60 -20.84 0.94
N GLN A 99 11.72 -20.35 1.81
CA GLN A 99 10.28 -20.29 1.52
C GLN A 99 9.99 -19.43 0.28
N ALA A 100 10.59 -18.25 0.17
CA ALA A 100 10.41 -17.37 -0.99
C ALA A 100 10.83 -18.05 -2.30
N VAL A 101 12.00 -18.71 -2.30
CA VAL A 101 12.46 -19.53 -3.44
C VAL A 101 11.48 -20.65 -3.73
N GLY A 102 11.03 -21.36 -2.69
CA GLY A 102 10.12 -22.50 -2.84
C GLY A 102 8.77 -22.14 -3.46
N TRP A 103 8.29 -20.91 -3.22
CA TRP A 103 7.11 -20.38 -3.89
C TRP A 103 7.35 -20.07 -5.37
N LEU A 104 8.54 -19.58 -5.73
CA LEU A 104 8.90 -19.21 -7.10
C LEU A 104 9.20 -20.44 -7.97
N ASP A 105 9.94 -21.41 -7.43
CA ASP A 105 10.32 -22.65 -8.13
C ASP A 105 9.26 -23.74 -8.06
N ARG A 106 8.19 -23.51 -7.29
CA ARG A 106 7.02 -24.40 -7.12
C ARG A 106 7.30 -25.66 -6.30
N SER A 107 8.42 -25.75 -5.58
CA SER A 107 8.68 -26.82 -4.62
C SER A 107 7.78 -26.76 -3.39
N ILE A 108 7.20 -25.60 -3.09
CA ILE A 108 6.22 -25.40 -2.01
C ILE A 108 4.83 -25.14 -2.59
N SER A 109 3.83 -25.72 -1.93
CA SER A 109 2.41 -25.48 -2.21
C SER A 109 1.68 -25.03 -0.95
N ALA A 110 0.60 -24.27 -1.15
CA ALA A 110 -0.22 -23.80 -0.04
C ALA A 110 -0.81 -24.98 0.74
N PRO A 111 -0.78 -24.94 2.08
CA PRO A 111 -1.48 -25.96 2.87
C PRO A 111 -2.98 -25.96 2.53
N PRO A 112 -3.65 -27.13 2.60
CA PRO A 112 -5.09 -27.20 2.40
C PRO A 112 -5.82 -26.34 3.43
N CYS A 113 -7.01 -25.82 3.07
CA CYS A 113 -7.83 -25.09 4.04
C CYS A 113 -8.22 -26.02 5.21
N PRO A 114 -8.21 -25.53 6.46
CA PRO A 114 -8.67 -26.33 7.60
C PRO A 114 -10.15 -26.70 7.49
N THR A 115 -10.96 -25.93 6.76
CA THR A 115 -12.38 -26.20 6.49
C THR A 115 -12.63 -27.33 5.48
N HIS A 116 -11.61 -28.12 5.14
CA HIS A 116 -11.71 -29.25 4.21
C HIS A 116 -11.22 -30.59 4.79
N GLN A 117 -11.37 -30.79 6.10
CA GLN A 117 -11.44 -32.15 6.66
C GLN A 117 -12.89 -32.59 6.82
N LYS A 118 -13.27 -33.61 6.01
CA LYS A 118 -14.41 -34.55 6.09
C LYS A 118 -15.35 -34.51 4.89
N GLY A 119 -14.85 -35.03 3.77
CA GLY A 119 -15.65 -35.93 2.94
C GLY A 119 -15.25 -37.36 3.28
N VAL A 120 -15.61 -37.85 4.48
CA VAL A 120 -15.61 -39.30 4.70
C VAL A 120 -16.81 -39.80 3.91
N ARG A 121 -16.55 -40.38 2.74
CA ARG A 121 -17.53 -41.19 2.03
C ARG A 121 -17.75 -42.43 2.88
N SER A 122 -18.84 -42.49 3.63
CA SER A 122 -19.34 -43.73 4.19
C SER A 122 -19.73 -44.62 3.00
N GLU A 123 -18.81 -45.49 2.62
CA GLU A 123 -19.12 -46.71 1.88
C GLU A 123 -19.70 -47.72 2.88
N GLU A 124 -20.83 -48.29 2.48
CA GLU A 124 -21.63 -49.38 3.09
C GLU A 124 -22.66 -49.01 4.18
#